data_AF-A0A5C1AMW0-F1
#
_entry.id   AF-A0A5C1AMW0-F1
#
_cell.length_a   1.000
_cell.length_b   1.000
_cell.length_c   1.000
_cell.angle_alpha   90.00
_cell.angle_beta   90.00
_cell.angle_gamma   90.00
#
_symmetry.space_group_name_H-M   'P 1'
#
loop_
_entity.id
_entity.type
_entity.pdbx_description
1 polymer ?
#
loop_
_entity_poly.entity_id
_entity_poly.type
_entity_poly.pdbx_seq_one_letter_code
_entity_poly.pdbx_strand_id
1 'polypeptide(L)'
;MSRLPAILLTLAATAALFARSDVPVGRDAPRPITTHETVFVEEMTWMEVRDAIKGGKTTVIVPTGGVEQNGPYLVTGKHNFITRTVAEAIAKKLGKTLVAPVVPFVPEGDIDPPTDHMQYPGTISVRESTFERLLTDICASFRTHGFREIVMIGDSGGNQTGMEAVARRLNAKWNGKTARVHYIPEFYDEPDFDEWLEKHGILEEPEGLHDDYATSATLAAIDPTLIRAKQRQAAGKFRINGVDLAPVEKAAEWGRKIIALRAETTATAIRRELAKPR
;
A
#
# COMPACT_ATOMS: atom_id res chain seq x y z
N MET A 1 -74.48 -7.49 39.62
CA MET A 1 -73.26 -8.28 39.92
C MET A 1 -72.56 -8.48 38.57
N SER A 2 -71.35 -8.05 38.26
CA SER A 2 -70.15 -7.70 39.03
C SER A 2 -69.48 -6.43 38.46
N ARG A 3 -68.67 -5.78 39.30
CA ARG A 3 -67.83 -4.62 38.97
C ARG A 3 -66.51 -5.14 38.38
N LEU A 4 -66.08 -4.61 37.24
CA LEU A 4 -64.68 -4.70 36.81
C LEU A 4 -63.92 -3.45 37.31
N PRO A 5 -62.69 -3.59 37.86
CA PRO A 5 -61.92 -2.44 38.30
C PRO A 5 -61.21 -1.78 37.11
N ALA A 6 -61.29 -0.46 37.04
CA ALA A 6 -60.45 0.34 36.16
C ALA A 6 -59.02 0.33 36.70
N ILE A 7 -58.12 -0.40 36.04
CA ILE A 7 -56.68 -0.31 36.29
C ILE A 7 -56.19 0.96 35.59
N LEU A 8 -55.99 2.02 36.38
CA LEU A 8 -55.37 3.25 35.93
C LEU A 8 -53.86 2.97 35.76
N LEU A 9 -53.45 2.63 34.54
CA LEU A 9 -52.03 2.46 34.20
C LEU A 9 -51.40 3.87 34.11
N THR A 10 -50.76 4.33 35.18
CA THR A 10 -49.89 5.51 35.12
C THR A 10 -48.67 5.17 34.26
N LEU A 11 -48.70 5.62 33.00
CA LEU A 11 -47.53 5.63 32.13
C LEU A 11 -46.51 6.62 32.73
N ALA A 12 -45.58 6.12 33.53
CA ALA A 12 -44.38 6.87 33.88
C ALA A 12 -43.54 6.96 32.59
N ALA A 13 -43.61 8.11 31.91
CA ALA A 13 -42.69 8.43 30.84
C ALA A 13 -41.29 8.61 31.44
N THR A 14 -40.53 7.52 31.54
CA THR A 14 -39.08 7.60 31.74
C THR A 14 -38.49 8.21 30.48
N ALA A 15 -38.39 9.53 30.44
CA ALA A 15 -37.48 10.20 29.53
C ALA A 15 -36.08 9.70 29.88
N ALA A 16 -35.58 8.74 29.11
CA ALA A 16 -34.19 8.33 29.18
C ALA A 16 -33.35 9.58 28.91
N LEU A 17 -32.74 10.14 29.96
CA LEU A 17 -31.64 11.07 29.82
C LEU A 17 -30.52 10.30 29.12
N PHE A 18 -30.49 10.33 27.79
CA PHE A 18 -29.24 10.11 27.08
C PHE A 18 -28.34 11.26 27.49
N ALA A 19 -27.42 11.01 28.43
CA ALA A 19 -26.34 11.93 28.72
C ALA A 19 -25.70 12.30 27.37
N ARG A 20 -25.77 13.58 26.99
CA ARG A 20 -25.03 14.07 25.82
C ARG A 20 -23.58 13.67 26.06
N SER A 21 -23.04 12.83 25.20
CA SER A 21 -21.63 12.48 25.27
C SER A 21 -20.83 13.78 25.14
N ASP A 22 -19.96 14.08 26.10
CA ASP A 22 -19.00 15.20 26.02
C ASP A 22 -17.92 14.99 24.93
N VAL A 23 -18.04 13.92 24.14
CA VAL A 23 -17.19 13.61 23.00
C VAL A 23 -17.43 14.66 21.92
N PRO A 24 -16.42 15.43 21.51
CA PRO A 24 -16.59 16.43 20.46
C PRO A 24 -16.84 15.74 19.11
N VAL A 25 -18.06 15.82 18.55
CA VAL A 25 -18.46 15.10 17.32
C VAL A 25 -18.38 15.97 16.04
N GLY A 26 -17.87 17.20 16.13
CA GLY A 26 -17.78 18.10 14.98
C GLY A 26 -16.55 17.84 14.09
N ARG A 27 -16.67 18.05 12.77
CA ARG A 27 -15.54 17.98 11.81
C ARG A 27 -14.34 18.84 12.24
N ASP A 28 -14.59 19.97 12.87
CA ASP A 28 -13.56 20.90 13.35
C ASP A 28 -13.31 20.83 14.85
N ALA A 29 -13.94 19.88 15.54
CA ALA A 29 -13.77 19.74 16.97
C ALA A 29 -12.35 19.28 17.33
N PRO A 30 -11.78 19.73 18.46
CA PRO A 30 -10.45 19.31 18.87
C PRO A 30 -10.43 17.79 19.08
N ARG A 31 -9.30 17.18 18.72
CA ARG A 31 -9.12 15.74 18.91
C ARG A 31 -9.04 15.42 20.41
N PRO A 32 -9.81 14.44 20.92
CA PRO A 32 -9.94 14.22 22.36
C PRO A 32 -8.84 13.33 22.98
N ILE A 33 -7.96 12.75 22.17
CA ILE A 33 -6.91 11.80 22.59
C ILE A 33 -5.56 12.18 21.98
N THR A 34 -4.47 11.51 22.36
CA THR A 34 -3.12 11.67 21.76
C THR A 34 -3.01 10.95 20.42
N THR A 35 -1.98 11.28 19.63
CA THR A 35 -1.79 10.72 18.28
C THR A 35 -1.13 9.35 18.35
N HIS A 36 -1.54 8.41 17.50
CA HIS A 36 -0.78 7.19 17.21
C HIS A 36 0.35 7.49 16.21
N GLU A 37 1.56 7.01 16.49
CA GLU A 37 2.71 7.19 15.58
C GLU A 37 2.65 6.18 14.43
N THR A 38 2.17 6.64 13.28
CA THR A 38 2.15 5.87 12.04
C THR A 38 2.19 6.83 10.85
N VAL A 39 2.54 6.30 9.67
CA VAL A 39 2.36 6.99 8.38
C VAL A 39 1.16 6.47 7.60
N PHE A 40 0.54 5.37 8.02
CA PHE A 40 -0.58 4.74 7.32
C PHE A 40 -1.91 5.39 7.72
N VAL A 41 -2.66 5.88 6.73
CA VAL A 41 -3.93 6.55 7.00
C VAL A 41 -4.99 5.60 7.59
N GLU A 42 -4.94 4.30 7.25
CA GLU A 42 -5.87 3.29 7.79
C GLU A 42 -5.60 2.91 9.25
N GLU A 43 -4.44 3.29 9.78
CA GLU A 43 -4.09 3.11 11.20
C GLU A 43 -4.37 4.38 12.02
N MET A 44 -4.81 5.45 11.36
CA MET A 44 -5.15 6.74 11.96
C MET A 44 -6.68 6.90 12.08
N THR A 45 -7.11 7.55 13.15
CA THR A 45 -8.46 8.13 13.22
C THR A 45 -8.60 9.29 12.23
N TRP A 46 -9.82 9.57 11.79
CA TRP A 46 -10.07 10.68 10.84
C TRP A 46 -9.61 12.05 11.39
N MET A 47 -9.65 12.25 12.71
CA MET A 47 -9.18 13.48 13.35
C MET A 47 -7.65 13.61 13.27
N GLU A 48 -6.91 12.51 13.41
CA GLU A 48 -5.46 12.51 13.24
C GLU A 48 -5.07 12.81 11.79
N VAL A 49 -5.79 12.23 10.81
CA VAL A 49 -5.58 12.55 9.39
C VAL A 49 -5.83 14.03 9.12
N ARG A 50 -6.97 14.56 9.61
CA ARG A 50 -7.30 15.99 9.51
C ARG A 50 -6.19 16.87 10.10
N ASP A 51 -5.75 16.56 11.32
CA ASP A 51 -4.75 17.35 12.03
C ASP A 51 -3.37 17.25 11.35
N ALA A 52 -3.01 16.09 10.80
CA ALA A 52 -1.79 15.90 10.02
C ALA A 52 -1.77 16.74 8.72
N ILE A 53 -2.90 16.80 8.00
CA ILE A 53 -3.05 17.65 6.82
C ILE A 53 -2.93 19.13 7.21
N LYS A 54 -3.61 19.56 8.29
CA LYS A 54 -3.47 20.93 8.83
C LYS A 54 -2.03 21.23 9.26
N GLY A 55 -1.31 20.25 9.77
CA GLY A 55 0.12 20.31 10.11
C GLY A 55 1.08 20.22 8.92
N GLY A 56 0.56 20.13 7.69
CA GLY A 56 1.36 20.20 6.46
C GLY A 56 1.72 18.85 5.82
N LYS A 57 1.21 17.72 6.31
CA LYS A 57 1.30 16.42 5.62
C LYS A 57 0.30 16.38 4.46
N THR A 58 0.64 17.10 3.39
CA THR A 58 -0.25 17.28 2.22
C THR A 58 0.07 16.34 1.06
N THR A 59 1.05 15.44 1.24
CA THR A 59 1.38 14.37 0.29
C THR A 59 0.82 13.04 0.79
N VAL A 60 0.23 12.26 -0.11
CA VAL A 60 -0.17 10.87 0.17
C VAL A 60 0.37 9.95 -0.91
N ILE A 61 0.95 8.82 -0.50
CA ILE A 61 1.34 7.73 -1.40
C ILE A 61 0.15 6.78 -1.51
N VAL A 62 -0.25 6.42 -2.73
CA VAL A 62 -1.25 5.40 -3.06
C VAL A 62 -0.50 4.18 -3.62
N PRO A 63 -0.16 3.20 -2.77
CA PRO A 63 0.56 2.01 -3.20
C PRO A 63 -0.39 1.00 -3.88
N THR A 64 0.07 0.40 -4.97
CA THR A 64 -0.62 -0.69 -5.68
C THR A 64 0.24 -1.96 -5.60
N GLY A 65 -0.37 -3.05 -5.13
CA GLY A 65 0.30 -4.34 -5.01
C GLY A 65 -0.23 -5.30 -6.07
N GLY A 66 -0.68 -6.48 -5.62
CA GLY A 66 -1.17 -7.55 -6.50
C GLY A 66 -1.30 -8.87 -5.75
N VAL A 67 -2.05 -9.81 -6.34
CA VAL A 67 -2.17 -11.19 -5.84
C VAL A 67 -2.07 -12.13 -7.03
N GLU A 68 -0.96 -12.85 -7.11
CA GLU A 68 -0.57 -13.62 -8.29
C GLU A 68 0.37 -14.78 -7.95
N GLN A 69 0.66 -15.62 -8.94
CA GLN A 69 1.69 -16.65 -8.81
C GLN A 69 3.07 -15.99 -8.66
N ASN A 70 3.86 -16.49 -7.71
CA ASN A 70 5.18 -15.94 -7.38
C ASN A 70 6.21 -17.08 -7.30
N GLY A 71 6.10 -18.02 -8.24
CA GLY A 71 6.81 -19.30 -8.15
C GLY A 71 6.31 -20.17 -6.98
N PRO A 72 7.02 -21.27 -6.69
CA PRO A 72 6.53 -22.30 -5.77
C PRO A 72 6.73 -21.99 -4.28
N TYR A 73 7.50 -20.95 -3.94
CA TYR A 73 7.98 -20.74 -2.57
C TYR A 73 7.52 -19.43 -1.93
N LEU A 74 7.04 -18.47 -2.71
CA LEU A 74 6.58 -17.20 -2.18
C LEU A 74 5.08 -17.22 -1.87
N VAL A 75 4.66 -16.33 -0.99
CA VAL A 75 3.25 -15.96 -0.83
C VAL A 75 2.72 -15.30 -2.09
N THR A 76 1.45 -15.56 -2.42
CA THR A 76 0.78 -14.95 -3.59
C THR A 76 0.64 -13.43 -3.47
N GLY A 77 0.63 -12.90 -2.24
CA GLY A 77 0.56 -11.47 -1.96
C GLY A 77 1.90 -10.76 -1.89
N LYS A 78 2.99 -11.32 -2.46
CA LYS A 78 4.37 -10.77 -2.44
C LYS A 78 4.37 -9.24 -2.59
N HIS A 79 3.76 -8.76 -3.67
CA HIS A 79 3.69 -7.34 -4.00
C HIS A 79 3.08 -6.50 -2.88
N ASN A 80 1.99 -6.95 -2.27
CA ASN A 80 1.35 -6.20 -1.18
C ASN A 80 2.28 -6.00 0.03
N PHE A 81 3.05 -7.03 0.41
CA PHE A 81 3.99 -6.95 1.53
C PHE A 81 5.15 -6.00 1.20
N ILE A 82 5.77 -6.18 0.02
CA ILE A 82 6.89 -5.36 -0.44
C ILE A 82 6.47 -3.89 -0.56
N THR A 83 5.37 -3.60 -1.28
CA THR A 83 4.92 -2.22 -1.47
C THR A 83 4.56 -1.55 -0.16
N ARG A 84 3.89 -2.24 0.79
CA ARG A 84 3.59 -1.67 2.11
C ARG A 84 4.87 -1.25 2.84
N THR A 85 5.84 -2.14 2.93
CA THR A 85 7.08 -1.92 3.67
C THR A 85 7.94 -0.82 3.04
N VAL A 86 8.08 -0.82 1.71
CA VAL A 86 8.87 0.21 1.01
C VAL A 86 8.14 1.56 1.05
N ALA A 87 6.81 1.61 0.90
CA ALA A 87 6.03 2.84 1.00
C ALA A 87 6.17 3.53 2.37
N GLU A 88 6.20 2.74 3.45
CA GLU A 88 6.47 3.26 4.80
C GLU A 88 7.84 3.93 4.88
N ALA A 89 8.87 3.24 4.38
CA ALA A 89 10.24 3.76 4.37
C ALA A 89 10.36 5.04 3.52
N ILE A 90 9.68 5.10 2.37
CA ILE A 90 9.60 6.30 1.52
C ILE A 90 8.92 7.45 2.28
N ALA A 91 7.76 7.20 2.88
CA ALA A 91 7.01 8.24 3.60
C ALA A 91 7.81 8.83 4.77
N LYS A 92 8.51 7.98 5.54
CA LYS A 92 9.43 8.40 6.61
C LYS A 92 10.58 9.27 6.06
N LYS A 93 11.19 8.90 4.94
CA LYS A 93 12.25 9.69 4.28
C LYS A 93 11.76 11.05 3.74
N LEU A 94 10.49 11.14 3.35
CA LEU A 94 9.89 12.40 2.87
C LEU A 94 9.38 13.29 4.03
N GLY A 95 9.00 12.71 5.17
CA GLY A 95 8.63 13.39 6.43
C GLY A 95 7.25 14.06 6.46
N LYS A 96 6.78 14.60 5.34
CA LYS A 96 5.46 15.24 5.17
C LYS A 96 4.48 14.43 4.32
N THR A 97 4.59 13.11 4.41
CA THR A 97 3.88 12.18 3.56
C THR A 97 3.17 11.12 4.41
N LEU A 98 1.93 10.79 4.03
CA LEU A 98 1.17 9.65 4.54
C LEU A 98 1.06 8.57 3.46
N VAL A 99 0.66 7.36 3.85
CA VAL A 99 0.49 6.20 2.98
C VAL A 99 -0.96 5.76 3.04
N ALA A 100 -1.60 5.63 1.89
CA ALA A 100 -2.93 5.05 1.73
C ALA A 100 -2.89 3.52 1.91
N PRO A 101 -4.05 2.86 2.10
CA PRO A 101 -4.11 1.41 2.03
C PRO A 101 -3.53 0.91 0.71
N VAL A 102 -2.79 -0.19 0.76
CA VAL A 102 -2.36 -0.90 -0.46
C VAL A 102 -3.59 -1.31 -1.24
N VAL A 103 -3.60 -1.02 -2.54
CA VAL A 103 -4.61 -1.49 -3.48
C VAL A 103 -4.19 -2.88 -3.97
N PRO A 104 -4.85 -3.97 -3.53
CA PRO A 104 -4.40 -5.33 -3.84
C PRO A 104 -5.06 -5.91 -5.11
N PHE A 105 -6.07 -5.22 -5.65
CA PHE A 105 -6.85 -5.67 -6.81
C PHE A 105 -6.40 -4.92 -8.04
N VAL A 106 -5.59 -5.60 -8.86
CA VAL A 106 -4.90 -5.03 -10.01
C VAL A 106 -5.07 -5.92 -11.25
N PRO A 107 -4.68 -5.46 -12.45
CA PRO A 107 -4.65 -6.29 -13.65
C PRO A 107 -3.51 -7.32 -13.57
N GLU A 108 -3.86 -8.61 -13.55
CA GLU A 108 -2.90 -9.74 -13.48
C GLU A 108 -3.06 -10.70 -14.69
N GLY A 109 -3.72 -10.23 -15.76
CA GLY A 109 -4.10 -11.01 -16.94
C GLY A 109 -5.62 -11.04 -17.18
N ASP A 110 -6.04 -11.47 -18.36
CA ASP A 110 -7.44 -11.65 -18.71
C ASP A 110 -8.06 -12.78 -17.87
N ILE A 111 -9.36 -12.64 -17.56
CA ILE A 111 -10.09 -13.59 -16.71
C ILE A 111 -10.65 -14.75 -17.53
N ASP A 112 -11.17 -14.46 -18.73
CA ASP A 112 -11.82 -15.43 -19.61
C ASP A 112 -11.60 -15.07 -21.10
N PRO A 113 -10.83 -15.87 -21.86
CA PRO A 113 -9.99 -16.98 -21.37
C PRO A 113 -8.84 -16.45 -20.49
N PRO A 114 -8.31 -17.25 -19.54
CA PRO A 114 -7.25 -16.79 -18.65
C PRO A 114 -5.93 -16.56 -19.40
N THR A 115 -5.27 -15.42 -19.16
CA THR A 115 -3.92 -15.10 -19.66
C THR A 115 -2.94 -14.80 -18.52
N ASP A 116 -1.65 -14.71 -18.83
CA ASP A 116 -0.60 -14.26 -17.88
C ASP A 116 -0.67 -14.97 -16.52
N HIS A 117 -0.73 -14.22 -15.42
CA HIS A 117 -0.78 -14.78 -14.07
C HIS A 117 -2.17 -15.36 -13.73
N MET A 118 -3.24 -14.95 -14.42
CA MET A 118 -4.59 -15.52 -14.24
C MET A 118 -4.71 -16.99 -14.66
N GLN A 119 -3.70 -17.53 -15.35
CA GLN A 119 -3.59 -18.97 -15.62
C GLN A 119 -3.33 -19.80 -14.36
N TYR A 120 -2.96 -19.17 -13.24
CA TYR A 120 -2.51 -19.84 -12.03
C TYR A 120 -3.52 -19.71 -10.88
N PRO A 121 -3.79 -20.79 -10.13
CA PRO A 121 -4.72 -20.75 -9.00
C PRO A 121 -4.31 -19.75 -7.92
N GLY A 122 -5.28 -18.98 -7.44
CA GLY A 122 -5.08 -17.99 -6.39
C GLY A 122 -4.76 -16.58 -6.88
N THR A 123 -4.42 -16.40 -8.17
CA THR A 123 -4.32 -15.07 -8.79
C THR A 123 -5.70 -14.39 -8.81
N ILE A 124 -5.73 -13.08 -8.52
CA ILE A 124 -6.94 -12.26 -8.58
C ILE A 124 -6.68 -11.07 -9.50
N SER A 125 -7.26 -11.11 -10.69
CA SER A 125 -7.20 -10.01 -11.66
C SER A 125 -8.49 -9.18 -11.67
N VAL A 126 -8.35 -7.87 -11.84
CA VAL A 126 -9.42 -6.98 -12.29
C VAL A 126 -9.08 -6.42 -13.66
N ARG A 127 -10.10 -6.12 -14.46
CA ARG A 127 -9.91 -5.44 -15.75
C ARG A 127 -9.20 -4.11 -15.56
N GLU A 128 -8.37 -3.71 -16.52
CA GLU A 128 -7.71 -2.40 -16.56
C GLU A 128 -8.68 -1.24 -16.25
N SER A 129 -9.83 -1.22 -16.92
CA SER A 129 -10.86 -0.20 -16.72
C SER A 129 -11.45 -0.17 -15.29
N THR A 130 -11.45 -1.29 -14.57
CA THR A 130 -11.90 -1.38 -13.18
C THR A 130 -10.82 -0.84 -12.25
N PHE A 131 -9.56 -1.21 -12.48
CA PHE A 131 -8.41 -0.69 -11.75
C PHE A 131 -8.29 0.84 -11.89
N GLU A 132 -8.37 1.35 -13.12
CA GLU A 132 -8.33 2.79 -13.38
C GLU A 132 -9.46 3.56 -12.69
N ARG A 133 -10.68 3.01 -12.65
CA ARG A 133 -11.84 3.61 -11.96
C ARG A 133 -11.62 3.64 -10.46
N LEU A 134 -11.13 2.54 -9.89
CA LEU A 134 -10.79 2.44 -8.47
C LEU A 134 -9.75 3.50 -8.08
N LEU A 135 -8.64 3.59 -8.81
CA LEU A 135 -7.61 4.61 -8.55
C LEU A 135 -8.13 6.04 -8.73
N THR A 136 -9.00 6.26 -9.71
CA THR A 136 -9.66 7.56 -9.94
C THR A 136 -10.44 8.00 -8.70
N ASP A 137 -11.24 7.11 -8.11
CA ASP A 137 -12.07 7.39 -6.94
C ASP A 137 -11.22 7.56 -5.67
N ILE A 138 -10.17 6.76 -5.51
CA ILE A 138 -9.20 6.89 -4.40
C ILE A 138 -8.52 8.26 -4.45
N CYS A 139 -7.96 8.65 -5.61
CA CYS A 139 -7.29 9.94 -5.77
C CYS A 139 -8.27 11.10 -5.55
N ALA A 140 -9.49 11.02 -6.08
CA ALA A 140 -10.52 12.04 -5.88
C ALA A 140 -10.91 12.18 -4.40
N SER A 141 -10.94 11.09 -3.65
CA SER A 141 -11.22 11.09 -2.21
C SER A 141 -10.11 11.80 -1.43
N PHE A 142 -8.84 11.50 -1.70
CA PHE A 142 -7.72 12.20 -1.06
C PHE A 142 -7.68 13.69 -1.42
N ARG A 143 -7.93 14.04 -2.68
CA ARG A 143 -8.10 15.45 -3.08
C ARG A 143 -9.21 16.13 -2.28
N THR A 144 -10.34 15.45 -2.08
CA THR A 144 -11.49 15.98 -1.32
C THR A 144 -11.13 16.26 0.14
N HIS A 145 -10.27 15.43 0.74
CA HIS A 145 -9.80 15.61 2.12
C HIS A 145 -8.70 16.68 2.28
N GLY A 146 -8.17 17.23 1.18
CA GLY A 146 -7.21 18.33 1.20
C GLY A 146 -5.75 17.93 0.94
N PHE A 147 -5.50 16.68 0.54
CA PHE A 147 -4.19 16.31 0.00
C PHE A 147 -3.93 17.05 -1.32
N ARG A 148 -2.69 17.50 -1.50
CA ARG A 148 -2.25 18.35 -2.62
C ARG A 148 -1.36 17.60 -3.60
N GLU A 149 -0.63 16.59 -3.13
CA GLU A 149 0.24 15.76 -3.94
C GLU A 149 -0.16 14.30 -3.69
N ILE A 150 -0.67 13.63 -4.72
CA ILE A 150 -1.11 12.23 -4.63
C ILE A 150 -0.16 11.42 -5.49
N VAL A 151 0.61 10.53 -4.88
CA VAL A 151 1.72 9.81 -5.51
C VAL A 151 1.37 8.34 -5.65
N MET A 152 1.19 7.84 -6.87
CA MET A 152 0.96 6.42 -7.14
C MET A 152 2.29 5.72 -7.39
N ILE A 153 2.45 4.56 -6.74
CA ILE A 153 3.58 3.63 -6.90
C ILE A 153 3.02 2.20 -7.02
N GLY A 154 3.74 1.30 -7.69
CA GLY A 154 3.26 -0.08 -7.85
C GLY A 154 4.35 -1.09 -8.15
N ASP A 155 4.25 -2.28 -7.55
CA ASP A 155 5.27 -3.35 -7.62
C ASP A 155 4.96 -4.44 -8.67
N SER A 156 3.85 -4.33 -9.43
CA SER A 156 3.46 -5.27 -10.49
C SER A 156 3.37 -4.58 -11.86
N GLY A 157 3.80 -5.28 -12.91
CA GLY A 157 3.85 -4.75 -14.28
C GLY A 157 2.48 -4.35 -14.83
N GLY A 158 1.42 -5.10 -14.48
CA GLY A 158 0.05 -4.80 -14.91
C GLY A 158 -0.49 -3.46 -14.36
N ASN A 159 0.14 -2.91 -13.32
CA ASN A 159 -0.31 -1.69 -12.66
C ASN A 159 0.12 -0.43 -13.44
N GLN A 160 1.21 -0.50 -14.19
CA GLN A 160 1.97 0.68 -14.61
C GLN A 160 1.18 1.58 -15.57
N THR A 161 0.60 0.99 -16.62
CA THR A 161 -0.17 1.73 -17.64
C THR A 161 -1.42 2.39 -17.05
N GLY A 162 -2.16 1.69 -16.19
CA GLY A 162 -3.35 2.23 -15.53
C GLY A 162 -3.04 3.40 -14.61
N MET A 163 -1.96 3.30 -13.82
CA MET A 163 -1.51 4.40 -12.97
C MET A 163 -1.12 5.64 -13.79
N GLU A 164 -0.34 5.46 -14.87
CA GLU A 164 0.04 6.57 -15.75
C GLU A 164 -1.20 7.23 -16.39
N ALA A 165 -2.12 6.42 -16.91
CA ALA A 165 -3.35 6.90 -17.54
C ALA A 165 -4.23 7.69 -16.57
N VAL A 166 -4.38 7.21 -15.32
CA VAL A 166 -5.13 7.90 -14.27
C VAL A 166 -4.47 9.22 -13.89
N ALA A 167 -3.15 9.24 -13.68
CA ALA A 167 -2.42 10.46 -13.34
C ALA A 167 -2.60 11.54 -14.41
N ARG A 168 -2.39 11.17 -15.69
CA ARG A 168 -2.59 12.06 -16.85
C ARG A 168 -4.02 12.58 -16.92
N ARG A 169 -5.01 11.70 -16.83
CA ARG A 169 -6.44 12.06 -16.92
C ARG A 169 -6.88 12.99 -15.80
N LEU A 170 -6.48 12.70 -14.55
CA LEU A 170 -6.84 13.53 -13.40
C LEU A 170 -6.16 14.88 -13.44
N ASN A 171 -4.87 14.96 -13.81
CA ASN A 171 -4.19 16.24 -13.96
C ASN A 171 -4.80 17.10 -15.07
N ALA A 172 -5.20 16.51 -16.20
CA ALA A 172 -5.93 17.23 -17.24
C ALA A 172 -7.29 17.75 -16.74
N LYS A 173 -8.03 16.93 -15.98
CA LYS A 173 -9.34 17.29 -15.42
C LYS A 173 -9.24 18.36 -14.33
N TRP A 174 -8.24 18.28 -13.46
CA TRP A 174 -8.06 19.20 -12.34
C TRP A 174 -7.29 20.47 -12.75
N ASN A 175 -6.53 20.42 -13.85
CA ASN A 175 -5.76 21.52 -14.41
C ASN A 175 -4.87 22.21 -13.36
N GLY A 176 -4.16 21.40 -12.55
CA GLY A 176 -3.30 21.87 -11.45
C GLY A 176 -4.03 22.52 -10.27
N LYS A 177 -5.37 22.63 -10.31
CA LYS A 177 -6.17 23.24 -9.24
C LYS A 177 -6.33 22.26 -8.08
N THR A 178 -5.96 22.72 -6.89
CA THR A 178 -6.11 22.03 -5.60
C THR A 178 -5.14 20.87 -5.36
N ALA A 179 -4.93 19.98 -6.34
CA ALA A 179 -4.04 18.82 -6.21
C ALA A 179 -3.40 18.42 -7.55
N ARG A 180 -2.26 17.70 -7.50
CA ARG A 180 -1.64 16.98 -8.62
C ARG A 180 -1.57 15.48 -8.30
N VAL A 181 -1.69 14.65 -9.32
CA VAL A 181 -1.48 13.20 -9.25
C VAL A 181 -0.19 12.86 -9.96
N HIS A 182 0.66 12.08 -9.31
CA HIS A 182 1.97 11.70 -9.81
C HIS A 182 2.02 10.19 -9.94
N TYR A 183 2.55 9.70 -11.06
CA TYR A 183 2.93 8.30 -11.21
C TYR A 183 4.47 8.27 -11.18
N ILE A 184 5.03 7.39 -10.35
CA ILE A 184 6.49 7.28 -10.14
C ILE A 184 6.94 5.91 -10.67
N PRO A 185 7.37 5.82 -11.94
CA PRO A 185 7.79 4.55 -12.53
C PRO A 185 9.02 3.96 -11.84
N GLU A 186 9.89 4.78 -11.23
CA GLU A 186 11.13 4.32 -10.58
C GLU A 186 10.92 3.45 -9.34
N PHE A 187 9.67 3.28 -8.91
CA PHE A 187 9.35 2.28 -7.89
C PHE A 187 9.38 0.85 -8.46
N TYR A 188 8.98 0.69 -9.72
CA TYR A 188 8.95 -0.57 -10.46
C TYR A 188 10.21 -0.73 -11.33
N ASP A 189 10.52 0.29 -12.12
CA ASP A 189 11.72 0.36 -12.94
C ASP A 189 12.87 0.82 -12.06
N GLU A 190 13.52 -0.10 -11.34
CA GLU A 190 14.52 0.23 -10.33
C GLU A 190 15.87 0.61 -10.97
N PRO A 191 16.20 1.91 -11.15
CA PRO A 191 17.42 2.29 -11.84
C PRO A 191 18.64 1.84 -11.03
N ASP A 192 19.64 1.30 -11.74
CA ASP A 192 20.92 0.86 -11.19
C ASP A 192 20.83 -0.26 -10.12
N PHE A 193 19.67 -0.92 -9.97
CA PHE A 193 19.46 -1.92 -8.93
C PHE A 193 20.31 -3.18 -9.14
N ASP A 194 20.34 -3.70 -10.36
CA ASP A 194 21.17 -4.85 -10.72
C ASP A 194 22.65 -4.55 -10.50
N GLU A 195 23.13 -3.39 -10.96
CA GLU A 195 24.52 -2.94 -10.73
C GLU A 195 24.84 -2.83 -9.23
N TRP A 196 23.88 -2.39 -8.42
CA TRP A 196 24.04 -2.34 -6.97
C TRP A 196 24.16 -3.75 -6.37
N LEU A 197 23.33 -4.72 -6.79
CA LEU A 197 23.42 -6.10 -6.33
C LEU A 197 24.79 -6.71 -6.69
N GLU A 198 25.22 -6.56 -7.94
CA GLU A 198 26.50 -7.07 -8.44
C GLU A 198 27.69 -6.50 -7.66
N LYS A 199 27.69 -5.17 -7.44
CA LYS A 199 28.73 -4.48 -6.65
C LYS A 199 28.84 -5.02 -5.21
N HIS A 200 27.75 -5.58 -4.69
CA HIS A 200 27.69 -6.17 -3.36
C HIS A 200 27.90 -7.70 -3.37
N GLY A 201 28.27 -8.28 -4.51
CA GLY A 201 28.57 -9.70 -4.68
C GLY A 201 27.33 -10.59 -4.74
N ILE A 202 26.15 -10.02 -5.01
CA ILE A 202 24.92 -10.75 -5.26
C ILE A 202 24.80 -10.86 -6.78
N LEU A 203 25.20 -12.01 -7.31
CA LEU A 203 25.13 -12.31 -8.74
C LEU A 203 24.00 -13.32 -8.95
N GLU A 204 22.94 -12.87 -9.61
CA GLU A 204 21.76 -13.70 -9.87
C GLU A 204 21.81 -14.29 -11.27
N GLU A 205 21.57 -15.60 -11.37
CA GLU A 205 21.38 -16.31 -12.63
C GLU A 205 19.91 -16.72 -12.75
N PRO A 206 19.10 -16.09 -13.62
CA PRO A 206 17.66 -16.36 -13.67
C PRO A 206 17.33 -17.84 -13.90
N GLU A 207 16.55 -18.42 -12.99
CA GLU A 207 16.10 -19.82 -13.08
C GLU A 207 14.70 -19.98 -13.72
N GLY A 208 14.12 -18.90 -14.26
CA GLY A 208 12.80 -18.89 -14.88
C GLY A 208 11.64 -18.91 -13.86
N LEU A 209 11.92 -18.59 -12.60
CA LEU A 209 10.93 -18.48 -11.54
C LEU A 209 10.46 -17.03 -11.38
N HIS A 210 9.22 -16.85 -10.94
CA HIS A 210 8.71 -15.55 -10.53
C HIS A 210 9.11 -15.21 -9.06
N ASP A 211 10.40 -15.41 -8.77
CA ASP A 211 11.10 -15.21 -7.50
C ASP A 211 12.58 -14.96 -7.82
N ASP A 212 13.24 -14.18 -6.99
CA ASP A 212 14.67 -13.85 -7.09
C ASP A 212 15.24 -13.65 -5.68
N TYR A 213 16.57 -13.51 -5.56
CA TYR A 213 17.22 -13.35 -4.27
C TYR A 213 16.79 -12.04 -3.60
N ALA A 214 16.76 -10.94 -4.34
CA ALA A 214 16.40 -9.63 -3.80
C ALA A 214 14.99 -9.62 -3.18
N THR A 215 14.03 -10.22 -3.86
CA THR A 215 12.65 -10.44 -3.47
C THR A 215 12.58 -11.33 -2.23
N SER A 216 13.21 -12.51 -2.28
CA SER A 216 13.20 -13.44 -1.16
C SER A 216 13.87 -12.85 0.08
N ALA A 217 14.98 -12.12 -0.08
CA ALA A 217 15.66 -11.39 0.98
C ALA A 217 14.77 -10.30 1.59
N THR A 218 14.09 -9.51 0.74
CA THR A 218 13.16 -8.46 1.15
C THR A 218 12.00 -9.04 1.97
N LEU A 219 11.38 -10.13 1.50
CA LEU A 219 10.31 -10.80 2.23
C LEU A 219 10.82 -11.44 3.53
N ALA A 220 12.02 -12.01 3.55
CA ALA A 220 12.63 -12.54 4.77
C ALA A 220 12.89 -11.46 5.83
N ALA A 221 13.14 -10.22 5.41
CA ALA A 221 13.26 -9.08 6.31
C ALA A 221 11.93 -8.67 6.97
N ILE A 222 10.80 -8.97 6.32
CA ILE A 222 9.45 -8.73 6.83
C ILE A 222 9.03 -9.89 7.72
N ASP A 223 8.98 -11.09 7.14
CA ASP A 223 8.69 -12.34 7.83
C ASP A 223 9.21 -13.54 6.99
N PRO A 224 10.18 -14.33 7.51
CA PRO A 224 10.70 -15.53 6.84
C PRO A 224 9.64 -16.57 6.44
N THR A 225 8.44 -16.55 7.04
CA THR A 225 7.35 -17.44 6.63
C THR A 225 6.84 -17.11 5.22
N LEU A 226 6.99 -15.87 4.76
CA LEU A 226 6.55 -15.40 3.44
C LEU A 226 7.31 -16.05 2.28
N ILE A 227 8.53 -16.52 2.53
CA ILE A 227 9.36 -17.27 1.58
C ILE A 227 9.37 -18.77 1.88
N ARG A 228 8.51 -19.24 2.79
CA ARG A 228 8.47 -20.64 3.26
C ARG A 228 9.86 -21.14 3.69
N ALA A 229 10.63 -20.31 4.39
CA ALA A 229 12.05 -20.56 4.65
C ALA A 229 12.33 -21.94 5.25
N LYS A 230 11.56 -22.34 6.27
CA LYS A 230 11.70 -23.65 6.93
C LYS A 230 11.43 -24.82 5.96
N GLN A 231 10.40 -24.68 5.12
CA GLN A 231 10.02 -25.70 4.14
C GLN A 231 11.05 -25.80 3.02
N ARG A 232 11.50 -24.67 2.47
CA ARG A 232 12.59 -24.62 1.48
C ARG A 232 13.86 -25.26 2.02
N GLN A 233 14.25 -24.95 3.25
CA GLN A 233 15.44 -25.51 3.89
C GLN A 233 15.30 -27.02 4.10
N ALA A 234 14.17 -27.49 4.63
CA ALA A 234 13.90 -28.93 4.80
C ALA A 234 13.92 -29.70 3.48
N ALA A 235 13.51 -29.06 2.38
CA ALA A 235 13.51 -29.64 1.04
C ALA A 235 14.85 -29.51 0.28
N GLY A 236 15.88 -28.87 0.87
CA GLY A 236 17.13 -28.58 0.15
C GLY A 236 16.96 -27.59 -1.01
N LYS A 237 15.95 -26.71 -0.95
CA LYS A 237 15.57 -25.71 -1.95
C LYS A 237 15.72 -24.27 -1.43
N PHE A 238 16.67 -24.04 -0.52
CA PHE A 238 16.92 -22.73 0.10
C PHE A 238 17.96 -21.89 -0.66
N ARG A 239 17.88 -21.96 -1.98
CA ARG A 239 18.68 -21.20 -2.95
C ARG A 239 17.71 -20.67 -4.02
N ILE A 240 18.02 -19.53 -4.62
CA ILE A 240 17.28 -18.95 -5.74
C ILE A 240 18.25 -18.20 -6.65
N ASN A 241 18.08 -18.33 -7.96
CA ASN A 241 18.92 -17.70 -8.98
C ASN A 241 20.43 -17.82 -8.71
N GLY A 242 20.88 -19.01 -8.29
CA GLY A 242 22.30 -19.19 -7.97
C GLY A 242 22.78 -18.59 -6.62
N VAL A 243 21.91 -17.99 -5.81
CA VAL A 243 22.27 -17.36 -4.52
C VAL A 243 21.64 -18.11 -3.34
N ASP A 244 22.44 -18.41 -2.32
CA ASP A 244 21.98 -19.09 -1.10
C ASP A 244 21.23 -18.12 -0.17
N LEU A 245 20.07 -18.52 0.31
CA LEU A 245 19.28 -17.75 1.29
C LEU A 245 19.72 -18.04 2.74
N ALA A 246 20.60 -19.02 2.95
CA ALA A 246 21.16 -19.35 4.26
C ALA A 246 22.34 -18.44 4.68
N PRO A 247 22.45 -18.10 5.98
CA PRO A 247 21.39 -18.20 6.98
C PRO A 247 20.29 -17.16 6.71
N VAL A 248 19.05 -17.46 7.08
CA VAL A 248 17.88 -16.60 6.76
C VAL A 248 18.01 -15.19 7.36
N GLU A 249 18.71 -15.08 8.48
CA GLU A 249 19.02 -13.81 9.15
C GLU A 249 19.89 -12.91 8.26
N LYS A 250 20.84 -13.50 7.53
CA LYS A 250 21.69 -12.76 6.59
C LYS A 250 20.92 -12.35 5.34
N ALA A 251 20.02 -13.21 4.83
CA ALA A 251 19.11 -12.82 3.76
C ALA A 251 18.20 -11.65 4.21
N ALA A 252 17.65 -11.72 5.42
CA ALA A 252 16.84 -10.64 6.00
C ALA A 252 17.64 -9.33 6.20
N GLU A 253 18.93 -9.40 6.56
CA GLU A 253 19.82 -8.23 6.60
C GLU A 253 19.98 -7.58 5.23
N TRP A 254 20.16 -8.37 4.17
CA TRP A 254 20.18 -7.87 2.80
C TRP A 254 18.84 -7.28 2.39
N GLY A 255 17.73 -7.92 2.73
CA GLY A 255 16.39 -7.40 2.48
C GLY A 255 16.18 -6.01 3.09
N ARG A 256 16.66 -5.76 4.31
CA ARG A 256 16.60 -4.43 4.92
C ARG A 256 17.41 -3.38 4.15
N LYS A 257 18.58 -3.76 3.62
CA LYS A 257 19.41 -2.87 2.79
C LYS A 257 18.73 -2.57 1.45
N ILE A 258 18.12 -3.57 0.83
CA ILE A 258 17.34 -3.44 -0.40
C ILE A 258 16.16 -2.49 -0.16
N ILE A 259 15.34 -2.72 0.87
CA ILE A 259 14.23 -1.81 1.25
C ILE A 259 14.72 -0.37 1.40
N ALA A 260 15.85 -0.17 2.10
CA ALA A 260 16.41 1.17 2.31
C ALA A 260 16.88 1.85 1.01
N LEU A 261 17.49 1.08 0.10
CA LEU A 261 17.89 1.52 -1.23
C LEU A 261 16.68 1.91 -2.07
N ARG A 262 15.72 0.98 -2.25
CA ARG A 262 14.46 1.22 -2.99
C ARG A 262 13.78 2.48 -2.50
N ALA A 263 13.66 2.62 -1.18
CA ALA A 263 13.04 3.79 -0.57
C ALA A 263 13.80 5.10 -0.84
N GLU A 264 15.14 5.09 -0.90
CA GLU A 264 15.91 6.29 -1.23
C GLU A 264 15.78 6.67 -2.72
N THR A 265 15.87 5.68 -3.61
CA THR A 265 15.71 5.86 -5.04
C THR A 265 14.33 6.44 -5.36
N THR A 266 13.25 5.82 -4.86
CA THR A 266 11.90 6.33 -5.08
C THR A 266 11.66 7.68 -4.39
N ALA A 267 12.15 7.89 -3.16
CA ALA A 267 12.02 9.20 -2.51
C ALA A 267 12.72 10.32 -3.29
N THR A 268 13.86 10.03 -3.92
CA THR A 268 14.55 10.96 -4.81
C THR A 268 13.75 11.27 -6.06
N ALA A 269 13.17 10.25 -6.71
CA ALA A 269 12.27 10.43 -7.85
C ALA A 269 11.04 11.29 -7.47
N ILE A 270 10.41 11.00 -6.32
CA ILE A 270 9.29 11.80 -5.80
C ILE A 270 9.71 13.25 -5.56
N ARG A 271 10.83 13.50 -4.89
CA ARG A 271 11.31 14.89 -4.64
C ARG A 271 11.51 15.65 -5.95
N ARG A 272 12.09 14.99 -6.96
CA ARG A 272 12.27 15.56 -8.30
C ARG A 272 10.94 15.88 -8.98
N GLU A 273 9.97 14.96 -8.89
CA GLU A 273 8.64 15.16 -9.47
C GLU A 273 7.88 16.30 -8.80
N LEU A 274 7.88 16.33 -7.47
CA LEU A 274 7.18 17.37 -6.69
C LEU A 274 7.79 18.76 -6.86
N ALA A 275 9.06 18.86 -7.26
CA ALA A 275 9.73 20.12 -7.55
C ALA A 275 9.32 20.74 -8.91
N LYS A 276 8.63 19.98 -9.78
CA LYS A 276 8.14 20.52 -11.06
C LYS A 276 7.09 21.62 -10.82
N PRO A 277 7.06 22.67 -11.67
CA PRO A 277 6.06 23.73 -11.60
C PRO A 277 4.63 23.18 -11.68
N ARG A 278 3.69 23.93 -11.11
CA ARG A 278 2.25 23.67 -11.20
C ARG A 278 1.65 24.21 -12.48
#